data_AF-A0A3B9QH57-F1
#
_entry.id   AF-A0A3B9QH57-F1
#
_cell.length_a   1.000
_cell.length_b   1.000
_cell.length_c   1.000
_cell.angle_alpha   90.00
_cell.angle_beta   90.00
_cell.angle_gamma   90.00
#
_symmetry.space_group_name_H-M   'P 1'
#
loop_
_entity.id
_entity.type
_entity.pdbx_description
1 polymer ?
#
loop_
_entity_poly.entity_id
_entity_poly.type
_entity_poly.pdbx_seq_one_letter_code
_entity_poly.pdbx_strand_id
1 'polypeptide(L)'
;MELPHANNVARSWTLLGNLESSERIALDRRGLIAADPGSWSLDWWLRVDDDWIFPSEHGAVRQRLVDGAPVVETVLRAAGGDLIHRTYAARTDAEYLIVEVENQASRPVALAWAIRPYDHLGGGRIEKIELKDRTLYVDGRIGLVCGRSPGRLVGGSGGLDPAHSLDQAEGDPKAVTCDQGMASAALIMPLVHGATMQCVIPLGLPDGDDLTSKLPTAAQVARGWGQHAVNASRFVLPPGHLSDVFDASRQSLLLAITGQDIVPAPGGPPHDATDEAAVLMALAECGYEAAVREVLISRARRQDRLGAVSHGSLDVTSATLIGAGRALELVPDKSLTLALSEFAADGARWILANPDPTAREGLLAAHQILKTVGAEKAARGLEDLIPARGQLSREQKGDGEIVNALEMARSTFAEFSIDPEMALARLDRLASLASPTMNWPTQLDSLTKSGTAGAGHDLRVGAWFVRSFIRLLMDDTGDELLLALVWPKEWIGIGVEVHSLPSRYGSVSWAVRWHADRPALLWEVENGPSDLKVRAPGLDPKFRAEGCVGEQLLSPVDQEIEMPDSPEPEPEPGPPSSGSFS
;
A
#
# COMPACT_ATOMS: atom_id res chain seq x y z
N MET A 1 -32.40 11.04 13.88
CA MET A 1 -31.95 9.75 13.31
C MET A 1 -30.50 9.65 13.73
N GLU A 2 -30.20 8.83 14.74
CA GLU A 2 -28.81 8.58 15.13
C GLU A 2 -28.12 7.91 13.93
N LEU A 3 -27.01 8.49 13.47
CA LEU A 3 -26.17 7.85 12.47
C LEU A 3 -25.71 6.49 13.03
N PRO A 4 -25.73 5.40 12.24
CA PRO A 4 -25.23 4.12 12.71
C PRO A 4 -23.81 4.28 13.26
N HIS A 5 -23.57 3.76 14.46
CA HIS A 5 -22.26 3.86 15.10
C HIS A 5 -21.20 3.18 14.23
N ALA A 6 -20.09 3.88 14.02
CA ALA A 6 -19.02 3.33 13.22
C ALA A 6 -18.38 2.11 13.93
N ASN A 7 -18.05 1.06 13.19
CA ASN A 7 -17.32 -0.09 13.72
C ASN A 7 -15.95 0.38 14.24
N ASN A 8 -15.66 0.08 15.50
CA ASN A 8 -14.42 0.44 16.19
C ASN A 8 -13.62 -0.80 16.64
N VAL A 9 -13.97 -2.00 16.16
CA VAL A 9 -13.33 -3.26 16.56
C VAL A 9 -12.75 -3.97 15.33
N ALA A 10 -11.54 -4.50 15.46
CA ALA A 10 -10.85 -5.26 14.42
C ALA A 10 -10.74 -4.53 13.06
N ARG A 11 -10.53 -3.21 13.09
CA ARG A 11 -10.32 -2.39 11.88
C ARG A 11 -9.05 -2.83 11.17
N SER A 12 -9.16 -3.73 10.22
CA SER A 12 -8.04 -4.13 9.38
C SER A 12 -8.56 -4.64 8.06
N TRP A 13 -8.13 -3.99 7.00
CA TRP A 13 -8.54 -4.29 5.64
C TRP A 13 -7.38 -4.09 4.68
N THR A 14 -7.51 -4.64 3.49
CA THR A 14 -6.57 -4.49 2.38
C THR A 14 -7.20 -3.60 1.33
N LEU A 15 -6.42 -2.67 0.78
CA LEU A 15 -6.87 -1.80 -0.31
C LEU A 15 -6.74 -2.53 -1.64
N LEU A 16 -7.79 -2.49 -2.45
CA LEU A 16 -7.84 -3.02 -3.80
C LEU A 16 -8.29 -1.90 -4.76
N GLY A 17 -7.80 -1.95 -6.00
CA GLY A 17 -8.16 -1.00 -7.03
C GLY A 17 -7.22 -1.08 -8.23
N ASN A 18 -7.52 -0.30 -9.26
CA ASN A 18 -6.64 -0.11 -10.40
C ASN A 18 -5.80 1.15 -10.23
N LEU A 19 -4.58 1.15 -10.78
CA LEU A 19 -3.76 2.36 -10.87
C LEU A 19 -4.53 3.48 -11.57
N GLU A 20 -4.38 4.71 -11.07
CA GLU A 20 -5.01 5.92 -11.61
C GLU A 20 -6.54 5.96 -11.54
N SER A 21 -7.20 4.89 -11.11
CA SER A 21 -8.64 4.90 -10.86
C SER A 21 -8.94 5.71 -9.60
N SER A 22 -10.14 6.28 -9.47
CA SER A 22 -10.66 6.75 -8.18
C SER A 22 -11.36 5.65 -7.38
N GLU A 23 -11.71 4.54 -8.02
CA GLU A 23 -12.50 3.47 -7.44
C GLU A 23 -11.60 2.64 -6.51
N ARG A 24 -11.94 2.63 -5.21
CA ARG A 24 -11.16 1.96 -4.17
C ARG A 24 -12.06 1.05 -3.36
N ILE A 25 -11.62 -0.18 -3.20
CA ILE A 25 -12.35 -1.22 -2.49
C ILE A 25 -11.52 -1.64 -1.28
N ALA A 26 -12.20 -1.80 -0.15
CA ALA A 26 -11.62 -2.38 1.05
C ALA A 26 -12.08 -3.84 1.18
N LEU A 27 -11.14 -4.73 1.44
CA LEU A 27 -11.37 -6.15 1.74
C LEU A 27 -10.92 -6.46 3.16
N ASP A 28 -11.79 -7.00 4.02
CA ASP A 28 -11.41 -7.33 5.40
C ASP A 28 -10.53 -8.60 5.49
N ARG A 29 -10.15 -8.97 6.72
CA ARG A 29 -9.35 -10.18 7.02
C ARG A 29 -10.06 -11.51 6.75
N ARG A 30 -11.37 -11.48 6.53
CA ARG A 30 -12.23 -12.66 6.36
C ARG A 30 -12.79 -12.76 4.94
N GLY A 31 -12.47 -11.80 4.07
CA GLY A 31 -12.87 -11.78 2.68
C GLY A 31 -14.19 -11.05 2.42
N LEU A 32 -14.71 -10.25 3.37
CA LEU A 32 -15.84 -9.38 3.13
C LEU A 32 -15.38 -8.15 2.32
N ILE A 33 -16.12 -7.82 1.27
CA ILE A 33 -15.82 -6.74 0.33
C ILE A 33 -16.77 -5.58 0.62
N ALA A 34 -16.25 -4.37 0.88
CA ALA A 34 -17.08 -3.16 0.86
C ALA A 34 -17.25 -2.72 -0.59
N ALA A 35 -18.29 -3.24 -1.25
CA ALA A 35 -18.50 -3.11 -2.68
C ALA A 35 -18.89 -1.68 -3.09
N ASP A 36 -19.64 -0.98 -2.23
CA ASP A 36 -19.89 0.45 -2.33
C ASP A 36 -19.74 1.06 -0.92
N PRO A 37 -18.64 1.78 -0.65
CA PRO A 37 -18.34 2.30 0.69
C PRO A 37 -19.46 3.17 1.26
N GLY A 38 -19.86 2.89 2.50
CA GLY A 38 -21.00 3.53 3.17
C GLY A 38 -22.38 3.01 2.74
N SER A 39 -22.44 2.01 1.85
CA SER A 39 -23.69 1.55 1.23
C SER A 39 -23.92 0.05 1.43
N TRP A 40 -23.07 -0.83 0.89
CA TRP A 40 -23.27 -2.28 1.01
C TRP A 40 -21.97 -3.09 0.89
N SER A 41 -22.04 -4.34 1.35
CA SER A 41 -20.95 -5.30 1.27
C SER A 41 -21.35 -6.63 0.64
N LEU A 42 -20.34 -7.30 0.08
CA LEU A 42 -20.42 -8.66 -0.41
C LEU A 42 -19.63 -9.60 0.52
N ASP A 43 -20.31 -10.58 1.08
CA ASP A 43 -19.76 -11.63 1.94
C ASP A 43 -19.87 -13.00 1.24
N TRP A 44 -19.10 -13.98 1.70
CA TRP A 44 -19.02 -15.31 1.08
C TRP A 44 -19.22 -16.40 2.12
N TRP A 45 -20.29 -17.18 1.99
CA TRP A 45 -20.60 -18.26 2.91
C TRP A 45 -20.55 -19.60 2.21
N LEU A 46 -20.23 -20.65 2.95
CA LEU A 46 -20.08 -21.98 2.41
C LEU A 46 -20.99 -22.95 3.15
N ARG A 47 -21.71 -23.77 2.42
CA ARG A 47 -22.37 -24.95 3.00
C ARG A 47 -21.55 -26.19 2.69
N VAL A 48 -21.16 -26.89 3.75
CA VAL A 48 -20.47 -28.17 3.66
C VAL A 48 -21.38 -29.20 4.31
N ASP A 49 -21.79 -30.20 3.53
CA ASP A 49 -22.82 -31.15 3.95
C ASP A 49 -24.11 -30.40 4.38
N ASP A 50 -24.47 -30.47 5.66
CA ASP A 50 -25.67 -29.83 6.22
C ASP A 50 -25.38 -28.52 6.97
N ASP A 51 -24.10 -28.15 7.15
CA ASP A 51 -23.71 -27.01 7.98
C ASP A 51 -23.27 -25.81 7.13
N TRP A 52 -23.77 -24.63 7.51
CA TRP A 52 -23.29 -23.36 7.00
C TRP A 52 -22.07 -22.87 7.79
N ILE A 53 -21.05 -22.45 7.05
CA ILE A 53 -19.79 -21.92 7.55
C ILE A 53 -19.70 -20.47 7.12
N PHE A 54 -19.54 -19.59 8.10
CA PHE A 54 -19.32 -18.16 7.93
C PHE A 54 -17.84 -17.84 8.18
N PRO A 55 -17.10 -17.27 7.21
CA PRO A 55 -15.68 -16.94 7.39
C PRO A 55 -15.40 -16.03 8.59
N SER A 56 -16.35 -15.16 8.95
CA SER A 56 -16.28 -14.29 10.12
C SER A 56 -16.14 -15.06 11.45
N GLU A 57 -16.75 -16.23 11.54
CA GLU A 57 -16.81 -17.08 12.74
C GLU A 57 -15.86 -18.28 12.69
N HIS A 58 -15.27 -18.56 11.52
CA HIS A 58 -14.45 -19.74 11.30
C HIS A 58 -12.99 -19.52 11.72
N GLY A 59 -12.45 -20.44 12.54
CA GLY A 59 -11.09 -20.34 13.08
C GLY A 59 -9.97 -20.56 12.06
N ALA A 60 -10.21 -21.34 10.99
CA ALA A 60 -9.20 -21.70 9.99
C ALA A 60 -9.34 -20.89 8.69
N VAL A 61 -9.28 -19.56 8.83
CA VAL A 61 -9.24 -18.61 7.71
C VAL A 61 -7.89 -17.90 7.72
N ARG A 62 -7.17 -17.96 6.60
CA ARG A 62 -5.88 -17.30 6.39
C ARG A 62 -5.94 -16.41 5.16
N GLN A 63 -5.15 -15.34 5.13
CA GLN A 63 -5.12 -14.41 4.02
C GLN A 63 -3.67 -14.17 3.58
N ARG A 64 -3.45 -13.87 2.30
CA ARG A 64 -2.15 -13.45 1.77
C ARG A 64 -2.31 -12.58 0.53
N LEU A 65 -1.27 -11.82 0.20
CA LEU A 65 -1.11 -11.21 -1.13
C LEU A 65 -0.51 -12.24 -2.10
N VAL A 66 -0.83 -12.09 -3.39
CA VAL A 66 -0.16 -12.82 -4.48
C VAL A 66 0.98 -11.94 -4.99
N ASP A 67 2.23 -12.40 -4.84
CA ASP A 67 3.45 -11.71 -5.29
C ASP A 67 3.55 -10.24 -4.80
N GLY A 68 3.05 -9.95 -3.59
CA GLY A 68 3.00 -8.59 -3.02
C GLY A 68 2.01 -7.63 -3.69
N ALA A 69 1.34 -8.06 -4.77
CA ALA A 69 0.35 -7.28 -5.50
C ALA A 69 -0.98 -7.17 -4.76
N PRO A 70 -1.81 -6.15 -5.05
CA PRO A 70 -3.16 -6.00 -4.50
C PRO A 70 -4.13 -7.01 -5.14
N VAL A 71 -3.77 -8.27 -4.97
CA VAL A 71 -4.47 -9.48 -5.36
C VAL A 71 -4.47 -10.34 -4.11
N VAL A 72 -5.64 -10.46 -3.49
CA VAL A 72 -5.75 -11.09 -2.18
C VAL A 72 -6.33 -12.49 -2.32
N GLU A 73 -5.71 -13.46 -1.67
CA GLU A 73 -6.31 -14.78 -1.45
C GLU A 73 -6.73 -14.91 0.02
N THR A 74 -8.02 -15.14 0.25
CA THR A 74 -8.59 -15.55 1.53
C THR A 74 -8.91 -17.03 1.45
N VAL A 75 -8.20 -17.85 2.22
CA VAL A 75 -8.30 -19.30 2.19
C VAL A 75 -9.01 -19.81 3.43
N LEU A 76 -10.07 -20.58 3.23
CA LEU A 76 -10.84 -21.27 4.27
C LEU A 76 -10.64 -22.78 4.12
N ARG A 77 -10.13 -23.43 5.18
CA ARG A 77 -9.97 -24.89 5.21
C ARG A 77 -11.28 -25.55 5.65
N ALA A 78 -11.99 -26.21 4.73
CA ALA A 78 -13.21 -26.97 5.00
C ALA A 78 -13.38 -28.08 3.94
N ALA A 79 -14.41 -28.93 4.08
CA ALA A 79 -14.72 -29.96 3.08
C ALA A 79 -13.55 -30.91 2.69
N GLY A 80 -12.53 -31.03 3.55
CA GLY A 80 -11.32 -31.83 3.31
C GLY A 80 -10.20 -31.13 2.53
N GLY A 81 -10.27 -29.81 2.28
CA GLY A 81 -9.19 -29.04 1.66
C GLY A 81 -9.43 -27.53 1.66
N ASP A 82 -8.81 -26.81 0.73
CA ASP A 82 -8.86 -25.35 0.69
C ASP A 82 -9.98 -24.84 -0.22
N LEU A 83 -10.75 -23.88 0.28
CA LEU A 83 -11.64 -23.03 -0.50
C LEU A 83 -10.97 -21.66 -0.58
N ILE A 84 -10.62 -21.23 -1.79
CA ILE A 84 -9.78 -20.07 -2.02
C ILE A 84 -10.63 -18.96 -2.63
N HIS A 85 -10.97 -17.95 -1.82
CA HIS A 85 -11.59 -16.72 -2.27
C HIS A 85 -10.51 -15.75 -2.76
N ARG A 86 -10.47 -15.42 -4.04
CA ARG A 86 -9.58 -14.40 -4.63
C ARG A 86 -10.35 -13.12 -4.92
N THR A 87 -9.75 -11.97 -4.59
CA THR A 87 -10.32 -10.66 -4.89
C THR A 87 -9.23 -9.75 -5.44
N TYR A 88 -9.48 -9.15 -6.60
CA TYR A 88 -8.53 -8.25 -7.25
C TYR A 88 -9.23 -7.33 -8.25
N ALA A 89 -8.66 -6.15 -8.48
CA ALA A 89 -9.15 -5.24 -9.50
C ALA A 89 -8.44 -5.47 -10.83
N ALA A 90 -9.15 -5.25 -11.92
CA ALA A 90 -8.60 -5.24 -13.26
C ALA A 90 -9.25 -4.16 -14.12
N ARG A 91 -8.49 -3.66 -15.10
CA ARG A 91 -9.00 -2.78 -16.16
C ARG A 91 -8.80 -3.49 -17.50
N THR A 92 -9.87 -3.61 -18.28
CA THR A 92 -9.82 -4.08 -19.68
C THR A 92 -10.48 -3.05 -20.58
N ASP A 93 -11.74 -3.26 -20.98
CA ASP A 93 -12.59 -2.25 -21.62
C ASP A 93 -13.24 -1.31 -20.60
N ALA A 94 -13.59 -1.84 -19.42
CA ALA A 94 -14.01 -1.10 -18.24
C ALA A 94 -13.21 -1.55 -17.01
N GLU A 95 -13.56 -0.98 -15.85
CA GLU A 95 -12.97 -1.33 -14.57
C GLU A 95 -13.84 -2.28 -13.77
N TYR A 96 -13.19 -3.27 -13.18
CA TYR A 96 -13.86 -4.38 -12.52
C TYR A 96 -13.14 -4.74 -11.24
N LEU A 97 -13.91 -5.11 -10.22
CA LEU A 97 -13.44 -5.97 -9.15
C LEU A 97 -13.85 -7.41 -9.49
N ILE A 98 -12.86 -8.27 -9.65
CA ILE A 98 -13.04 -9.69 -9.92
C ILE A 98 -13.04 -10.41 -8.57
N VAL A 99 -14.04 -11.27 -8.38
CA VAL A 99 -14.27 -12.01 -7.16
C VAL A 99 -14.41 -13.49 -7.52
N GLU A 100 -13.51 -14.33 -7.03
CA GLU A 100 -13.45 -15.74 -7.40
C GLU A 100 -13.47 -16.64 -6.17
N VAL A 101 -14.15 -17.78 -6.23
CA VAL A 101 -14.01 -18.84 -5.23
C VAL A 101 -13.68 -20.15 -5.92
N GLU A 102 -12.46 -20.63 -5.69
CA GLU A 102 -11.98 -21.93 -6.18
C GLU A 102 -12.16 -23.00 -5.11
N ASN A 103 -12.74 -24.14 -5.49
CA ASN A 103 -12.85 -25.29 -4.61
C ASN A 103 -11.70 -26.28 -4.85
N GLN A 104 -10.64 -26.19 -4.05
CA GLN A 104 -9.56 -27.18 -3.97
C GLN A 104 -9.82 -28.22 -2.86
N ALA A 105 -11.00 -28.23 -2.23
CA ALA A 105 -11.39 -29.23 -1.26
C ALA A 105 -11.86 -30.51 -1.93
N SER A 106 -11.77 -31.64 -1.22
CA SER A 106 -12.11 -32.96 -1.76
C SER A 106 -13.59 -33.18 -2.08
N ARG A 107 -14.48 -32.26 -1.67
CA ARG A 107 -15.94 -32.41 -1.75
C ARG A 107 -16.61 -31.19 -2.38
N PRO A 108 -17.75 -31.37 -3.07
CA PRO A 108 -18.56 -30.24 -3.51
C PRO A 108 -19.12 -29.48 -2.32
N VAL A 109 -19.29 -28.17 -2.48
CA VAL A 109 -19.89 -27.27 -1.48
C VAL A 109 -20.96 -26.41 -2.16
N ALA A 110 -21.85 -25.80 -1.39
CA ALA A 110 -22.63 -24.66 -1.92
C ALA A 110 -21.98 -23.35 -1.47
N LEU A 111 -21.83 -22.42 -2.40
CA LEU A 111 -21.36 -21.07 -2.15
C LEU A 111 -22.57 -20.14 -2.10
N ALA A 112 -22.61 -19.26 -1.12
CA ALA A 112 -23.56 -18.16 -1.04
C ALA A 112 -22.83 -16.82 -1.08
N TRP A 113 -23.17 -15.99 -2.06
CA TRP A 113 -22.79 -14.58 -2.06
C TRP A 113 -23.81 -13.77 -1.29
N ALA A 114 -23.43 -13.19 -0.15
CA ALA A 114 -24.32 -12.44 0.71
C ALA A 114 -24.18 -10.94 0.48
N ILE A 115 -25.28 -10.27 0.14
CA ILE A 115 -25.39 -8.84 -0.09
C ILE A 115 -25.98 -8.23 1.17
N ARG A 116 -25.21 -7.39 1.87
CA ARG A 116 -25.54 -6.91 3.21
C ARG A 116 -25.54 -5.37 3.26
N PRO A 117 -26.55 -4.74 3.89
CA PRO A 117 -26.72 -3.28 3.93
C PRO A 117 -25.82 -2.64 5.01
N TYR A 118 -24.53 -2.98 4.98
CA TYR A 118 -23.50 -2.44 5.84
C TYR A 118 -22.14 -2.67 5.19
N ASP A 119 -21.11 -1.95 5.64
CA ASP A 119 -19.73 -2.15 5.24
C ASP A 119 -18.79 -2.29 6.46
N HIS A 120 -17.47 -2.17 6.23
CA HIS A 120 -16.47 -2.22 7.30
C HIS A 120 -16.63 -1.16 8.38
N LEU A 121 -17.33 -0.07 8.06
CA LEU A 121 -17.46 1.12 8.88
C LEU A 121 -18.78 1.18 9.59
N GLY A 122 -19.85 0.58 9.08
CA GLY A 122 -21.13 0.57 9.78
C GLY A 122 -22.32 0.31 8.87
N GLY A 123 -23.50 0.64 9.38
CA GLY A 123 -24.77 0.46 8.66
C GLY A 123 -24.80 1.28 7.38
N GLY A 124 -25.09 0.61 6.27
CA GLY A 124 -25.33 1.21 4.98
C GLY A 124 -26.82 1.20 4.66
N ARG A 125 -27.17 1.26 3.36
CA ARG A 125 -28.56 1.35 2.94
C ARG A 125 -28.79 0.67 1.60
N ILE A 126 -29.72 -0.29 1.58
CA ILE A 126 -30.20 -0.95 0.36
C ILE A 126 -31.73 -0.97 0.38
N GLU A 127 -32.36 -0.29 -0.58
CA GLU A 127 -33.82 -0.31 -0.74
C GLU A 127 -34.29 -1.53 -1.50
N LYS A 128 -33.55 -1.94 -2.54
CA LYS A 128 -33.95 -3.00 -3.46
C LYS A 128 -32.76 -3.80 -3.97
N ILE A 129 -32.90 -5.12 -3.92
CA ILE A 129 -32.02 -6.09 -4.58
C ILE A 129 -32.84 -6.82 -5.64
N GLU A 130 -32.37 -6.93 -6.87
CA GLU A 130 -33.07 -7.61 -7.96
C GLU A 130 -32.11 -8.51 -8.75
N LEU A 131 -32.51 -9.76 -9.00
CA LEU A 131 -31.74 -10.72 -9.79
C LEU A 131 -32.41 -10.93 -11.15
N LYS A 132 -31.69 -10.60 -12.23
CA LYS A 132 -32.09 -10.86 -13.62
C LYS A 132 -31.06 -11.78 -14.26
N ASP A 133 -31.47 -13.01 -14.58
CA ASP A 133 -30.59 -14.10 -15.02
C ASP A 133 -29.37 -14.30 -14.10
N ARG A 134 -28.20 -13.78 -14.51
CA ARG A 134 -26.93 -13.88 -13.79
C ARG A 134 -26.47 -12.55 -13.17
N THR A 135 -27.27 -11.50 -13.33
CA THR A 135 -26.91 -10.13 -12.92
C THR A 135 -27.79 -9.70 -11.76
N LEU A 136 -27.13 -9.32 -10.67
CA LEU A 136 -27.74 -8.76 -9.48
C LEU A 136 -27.62 -7.24 -9.51
N TYR A 137 -28.75 -6.58 -9.29
CA TYR A 137 -28.87 -5.14 -9.20
C TYR A 137 -29.11 -4.74 -7.74
N VAL A 138 -28.37 -3.74 -7.27
CA VAL A 138 -28.54 -3.09 -5.97
C VAL A 138 -28.98 -1.66 -6.24
N ASP A 139 -30.16 -1.29 -5.75
CA ASP A 139 -30.79 0.03 -5.96
C ASP A 139 -30.78 0.47 -7.45
N GLY A 140 -31.03 -0.49 -8.34
CA GLY A 140 -31.13 -0.27 -9.79
C GLY A 140 -29.80 -0.21 -10.53
N ARG A 141 -28.65 -0.26 -9.83
CA ARG A 141 -27.31 -0.34 -10.43
C ARG A 141 -26.81 -1.77 -10.44
N ILE A 142 -25.95 -2.13 -11.41
CA ILE A 142 -25.33 -3.46 -11.45
C ILE A 142 -24.41 -3.57 -10.23
N GLY A 143 -24.75 -4.49 -9.31
CA GLY A 143 -23.96 -4.75 -8.10
C GLY A 143 -23.06 -5.97 -8.26
N LEU A 144 -23.52 -7.03 -8.93
CA LEU A 144 -22.74 -8.25 -9.13
C LEU A 144 -23.17 -8.97 -10.41
N VAL A 145 -22.21 -9.36 -11.25
CA VAL A 145 -22.44 -10.21 -12.42
C VAL A 145 -21.79 -11.57 -12.19
N CYS A 146 -22.58 -12.63 -12.15
CA CYS A 146 -22.06 -13.99 -11.99
C CYS A 146 -21.61 -14.56 -13.35
N GLY A 147 -20.50 -15.29 -13.35
CA GLY A 147 -19.99 -15.99 -14.54
C GLY A 147 -20.90 -17.14 -15.01
N ARG A 148 -21.79 -17.63 -14.13
CA ARG A 148 -22.87 -18.56 -14.47
C ARG A 148 -24.16 -18.20 -13.73
N SER A 149 -25.29 -18.66 -14.25
CA SER A 149 -26.58 -18.42 -13.61
C SER A 149 -26.60 -19.02 -12.19
N PRO A 150 -26.96 -18.22 -11.18
CA PRO A 150 -27.09 -18.68 -9.81
C PRO A 150 -28.25 -19.67 -9.64
N GLY A 151 -28.19 -20.50 -8.60
CA GLY A 151 -29.20 -21.52 -8.34
C GLY A 151 -30.43 -20.96 -7.64
N ARG A 152 -30.24 -20.12 -6.63
CA ARG A 152 -31.32 -19.63 -5.78
C ARG A 152 -30.97 -18.30 -5.11
N LEU A 153 -31.94 -17.39 -4.99
CA LEU A 153 -31.85 -16.20 -4.16
C LEU A 153 -32.64 -16.42 -2.86
N VAL A 154 -32.04 -16.07 -1.72
CA VAL A 154 -32.72 -15.99 -0.41
C VAL A 154 -32.72 -14.52 0.01
N GLY A 155 -33.88 -14.00 0.41
CA GLY A 155 -34.04 -12.58 0.76
C GLY A 155 -34.22 -12.32 2.24
N GLY A 156 -33.70 -11.19 2.71
CA GLY A 156 -33.92 -10.61 4.03
C GLY A 156 -34.46 -9.18 3.92
N SER A 157 -35.38 -8.80 4.80
CA SER A 157 -35.97 -7.45 4.85
C SER A 157 -36.26 -7.06 6.31
N GLY A 158 -36.32 -5.75 6.57
CA GLY A 158 -36.56 -5.22 7.92
C GLY A 158 -35.43 -5.54 8.91
N GLY A 159 -34.20 -5.71 8.41
CA GLY A 159 -33.04 -6.07 9.22
C GLY A 159 -32.89 -7.55 9.53
N LEU A 160 -33.77 -8.43 9.02
CA LEU A 160 -33.58 -9.87 9.12
C LEU A 160 -32.46 -10.33 8.17
N ASP A 161 -31.40 -10.91 8.73
CA ASP A 161 -30.27 -11.43 7.96
C ASP A 161 -30.66 -12.73 7.21
N PRO A 162 -30.36 -12.87 5.90
CA PRO A 162 -30.67 -14.07 5.12
C PRO A 162 -29.99 -15.33 5.65
N ALA A 163 -28.95 -15.22 6.49
CA ALA A 163 -28.33 -16.36 7.18
C ALA A 163 -29.33 -17.23 7.95
N HIS A 164 -30.42 -16.65 8.48
CA HIS A 164 -31.45 -17.37 9.23
C HIS A 164 -32.42 -18.19 8.37
N SER A 165 -32.41 -18.00 7.05
CA SER A 165 -33.37 -18.62 6.12
C SER A 165 -32.71 -19.44 5.00
N LEU A 166 -31.39 -19.64 5.05
CA LEU A 166 -30.64 -20.36 4.01
C LEU A 166 -31.15 -21.79 3.75
N ASP A 167 -31.64 -22.47 4.78
CA ASP A 167 -32.16 -23.85 4.70
C ASP A 167 -33.67 -23.94 4.46
N GLN A 168 -34.39 -22.83 4.56
CA GLN A 168 -35.82 -22.84 4.32
C GLN A 168 -36.05 -23.13 2.84
N ALA A 169 -36.92 -24.09 2.49
CA ALA A 169 -37.18 -24.45 1.09
C ALA A 169 -38.08 -23.44 0.36
N GLU A 170 -38.73 -22.54 1.11
CA GLU A 170 -39.67 -21.56 0.57
C GLU A 170 -38.97 -20.27 0.14
N GLY A 171 -39.29 -19.80 -1.06
CA GLY A 171 -38.79 -18.54 -1.62
C GLY A 171 -37.57 -18.70 -2.54
N ASP A 172 -37.75 -18.29 -3.80
CA ASP A 172 -36.70 -17.86 -4.74
C ASP A 172 -37.15 -16.51 -5.34
N PRO A 173 -37.26 -15.45 -4.51
CA PRO A 173 -37.69 -14.16 -5.00
C PRO A 173 -36.74 -13.68 -6.10
N LYS A 174 -37.28 -13.07 -7.17
CA LYS A 174 -36.45 -12.36 -8.15
C LYS A 174 -36.08 -10.95 -7.68
N ALA A 175 -36.74 -10.44 -6.63
CA ALA A 175 -36.41 -9.17 -6.02
C ALA A 175 -36.73 -9.17 -4.51
N VAL A 176 -35.93 -8.44 -3.75
CA VAL A 176 -36.08 -8.20 -2.31
C VAL A 176 -36.16 -6.68 -2.12
N THR A 177 -37.16 -6.19 -1.39
CA THR A 177 -37.36 -4.77 -1.13
C THR A 177 -37.49 -4.50 0.37
N CYS A 178 -36.98 -3.35 0.80
CA CYS A 178 -37.11 -2.88 2.18
C CYS A 178 -37.17 -1.35 2.22
N ASP A 179 -38.31 -0.80 2.59
CA ASP A 179 -38.51 0.67 2.69
C ASP A 179 -37.61 1.32 3.76
N GLN A 180 -37.16 0.53 4.75
CA GLN A 180 -36.22 0.96 5.77
C GLN A 180 -34.77 1.01 5.26
N GLY A 181 -34.51 0.55 4.04
CA GLY A 181 -33.17 0.50 3.47
C GLY A 181 -32.32 -0.66 4.03
N MET A 182 -32.96 -1.72 4.54
CA MET A 182 -32.29 -2.89 5.12
C MET A 182 -32.54 -4.17 4.29
N ALA A 183 -32.69 -4.03 2.98
CA ALA A 183 -32.78 -5.20 2.10
C ALA A 183 -31.44 -5.94 2.11
N SER A 184 -31.49 -7.26 2.19
CA SER A 184 -30.33 -8.14 2.15
C SER A 184 -30.66 -9.40 1.36
N ALA A 185 -29.65 -10.06 0.82
CA ALA A 185 -29.88 -11.29 0.07
C ALA A 185 -28.68 -12.24 0.13
N ALA A 186 -28.92 -13.53 -0.09
CA ALA A 186 -27.88 -14.54 -0.28
C ALA A 186 -28.13 -15.30 -1.58
N LEU A 187 -27.15 -15.27 -2.49
CA LEU A 187 -27.20 -15.93 -3.78
C LEU A 187 -26.47 -17.26 -3.74
N ILE A 188 -27.24 -18.35 -3.71
CA ILE A 188 -26.73 -19.71 -3.50
C ILE A 188 -26.47 -20.39 -4.85
N MET A 189 -25.32 -21.06 -4.95
CA MET A 189 -24.89 -21.77 -6.14
C MET A 189 -24.00 -22.97 -5.79
N PRO A 190 -24.07 -24.08 -6.56
CA PRO A 190 -23.18 -25.22 -6.33
C PRO A 190 -21.75 -24.87 -6.73
N LEU A 191 -20.75 -25.43 -6.03
CA LEU A 191 -19.33 -25.32 -6.35
C LEU A 191 -18.65 -26.69 -6.18
N VAL A 192 -18.48 -27.40 -7.29
CA VAL A 192 -17.86 -28.73 -7.31
C VAL A 192 -16.35 -28.68 -7.13
N HIS A 193 -15.75 -29.79 -6.72
CA HIS A 193 -14.30 -29.93 -6.63
C HIS A 193 -13.61 -29.56 -7.96
N GLY A 194 -12.54 -28.77 -7.87
CA GLY A 194 -11.75 -28.29 -9.00
C GLY A 194 -12.40 -27.17 -9.82
N ALA A 195 -13.61 -26.73 -9.47
CA ALA A 195 -14.27 -25.62 -10.15
C ALA A 195 -13.99 -24.27 -9.46
N THR A 196 -13.96 -23.22 -10.27
CA THR A 196 -13.94 -21.82 -9.82
C THR A 196 -15.27 -21.17 -10.15
N MET A 197 -15.88 -20.52 -9.16
CA MET A 197 -16.92 -19.52 -9.39
C MET A 197 -16.26 -18.17 -9.58
N GLN A 198 -16.55 -17.48 -10.67
CA GLN A 198 -16.09 -16.12 -10.91
C GLN A 198 -17.30 -15.19 -10.99
N CYS A 199 -17.22 -14.07 -10.29
CA CYS A 199 -18.16 -12.96 -10.33
C CYS A 199 -17.41 -11.65 -10.53
N VAL A 200 -18.13 -10.63 -10.98
CA VAL A 200 -17.59 -9.29 -11.24
C VAL A 200 -18.47 -8.22 -10.62
N ILE A 201 -17.85 -7.26 -9.96
CA ILE A 201 -18.47 -6.00 -9.53
C ILE A 201 -17.92 -4.90 -10.44
N PRO A 202 -18.74 -4.22 -11.25
CA PRO A 202 -18.29 -3.06 -12.01
C PRO A 202 -17.81 -1.95 -11.08
N LEU A 203 -16.67 -1.35 -11.40
CA LEU A 203 -16.15 -0.17 -10.71
C LEU A 203 -16.44 1.05 -11.59
N GLY A 204 -17.13 2.06 -11.05
CA GLY A 204 -17.62 3.20 -11.83
C GLY A 204 -18.84 2.89 -12.69
N LEU A 205 -19.02 3.65 -13.79
CA LEU A 205 -20.15 3.47 -14.70
C LEU A 205 -19.83 2.36 -15.72
N PRO A 206 -20.66 1.30 -15.83
CA PRO A 206 -20.42 0.23 -16.79
C PRO A 206 -20.67 0.72 -18.23
N ASP A 207 -19.63 0.71 -19.06
CA ASP A 207 -19.74 0.91 -20.51
C ASP A 207 -19.69 -0.47 -21.21
N GLY A 208 -20.84 -1.10 -21.45
CA GLY A 208 -20.92 -2.32 -22.27
C GLY A 208 -21.94 -3.38 -21.80
N ASP A 209 -22.33 -4.27 -22.72
CA ASP A 209 -23.38 -5.28 -22.52
C ASP A 209 -22.87 -6.66 -22.00
N ASP A 210 -21.56 -6.98 -22.10
CA ASP A 210 -20.99 -8.24 -21.61
C ASP A 210 -19.74 -8.06 -20.74
N LEU A 211 -19.98 -7.86 -19.44
CA LEU A 211 -18.99 -7.54 -18.41
C LEU A 211 -18.08 -8.73 -18.02
N THR A 212 -18.10 -9.85 -18.76
CA THR A 212 -17.40 -11.10 -18.38
C THR A 212 -16.52 -11.73 -19.46
N SER A 213 -16.59 -11.30 -20.72
CA SER A 213 -15.76 -11.90 -21.77
C SER A 213 -14.38 -11.24 -21.83
N LYS A 214 -13.35 -11.94 -21.31
CA LYS A 214 -11.90 -11.60 -21.31
C LYS A 214 -11.36 -10.91 -20.04
N LEU A 215 -11.72 -11.43 -18.88
CA LEU A 215 -11.10 -10.98 -17.62
C LEU A 215 -9.70 -11.62 -17.43
N PRO A 216 -8.71 -10.86 -16.95
CA PRO A 216 -7.41 -11.42 -16.60
C PRO A 216 -7.50 -12.29 -15.34
N THR A 217 -6.65 -13.30 -15.27
CA THR A 217 -6.46 -14.12 -14.07
C THR A 217 -5.72 -13.34 -12.97
N ALA A 218 -5.92 -13.73 -11.72
CA ALA A 218 -5.20 -13.19 -10.56
C ALA A 218 -3.67 -13.15 -10.77
N ALA A 219 -3.10 -14.21 -11.34
CA ALA A 219 -1.67 -14.30 -11.62
C ALA A 219 -1.22 -13.34 -12.74
N GLN A 220 -2.07 -13.07 -13.74
CA GLN A 220 -1.76 -12.06 -14.78
C GLN A 220 -1.76 -10.65 -14.18
N VAL A 221 -2.73 -10.34 -13.31
CA VAL A 221 -2.78 -9.04 -12.61
C VAL A 221 -1.57 -8.86 -11.71
N ALA A 222 -1.22 -9.86 -10.89
CA ALA A 222 -0.04 -9.81 -10.02
C ALA A 222 1.26 -9.56 -10.81
N ARG A 223 1.46 -10.27 -11.93
CA ARG A 223 2.60 -10.01 -12.83
C ARG A 223 2.60 -8.60 -13.43
N GLY A 224 1.43 -8.07 -13.76
CA GLY A 224 1.28 -6.69 -14.25
C GLY A 224 1.74 -5.65 -13.23
N TRP A 225 1.40 -5.85 -11.95
CA TRP A 225 1.90 -5.03 -10.83
C TRP A 225 3.42 -5.07 -10.70
N GLY A 226 4.02 -6.26 -10.85
CA GLY A 226 5.48 -6.41 -10.91
C GLY A 226 6.13 -5.59 -12.04
N GLN A 227 5.45 -5.45 -13.20
CA GLN A 227 5.96 -4.65 -14.32
C GLN A 227 5.90 -3.13 -14.04
N HIS A 228 4.90 -2.65 -13.28
CA HIS A 228 4.87 -1.25 -12.85
C HIS A 228 6.04 -0.87 -11.93
N ALA A 229 6.63 -1.85 -11.23
CA ALA A 229 7.85 -1.65 -10.45
C ALA A 229 9.09 -1.38 -11.32
N VAL A 230 9.07 -1.72 -12.62
CA VAL A 230 10.20 -1.47 -13.55
C VAL A 230 10.35 0.01 -13.91
N ASN A 231 9.28 0.81 -13.78
CA ASN A 231 9.34 2.27 -13.97
C ASN A 231 9.80 3.03 -12.71
N ALA A 232 10.38 2.30 -11.75
CA ALA A 232 10.87 2.80 -10.47
C ALA A 232 12.16 2.05 -10.09
N SER A 233 12.67 2.29 -8.88
CA SER A 233 13.85 1.58 -8.39
C SER A 233 13.57 0.09 -8.28
N ARG A 234 14.52 -0.74 -8.74
CA ARG A 234 14.45 -2.20 -8.68
C ARG A 234 15.36 -2.72 -7.58
N PHE A 235 14.88 -3.72 -6.84
CA PHE A 235 15.60 -4.32 -5.73
C PHE A 235 15.65 -5.83 -5.91
N VAL A 236 16.81 -6.42 -5.67
CA VAL A 236 17.02 -7.86 -5.53
C VAL A 236 17.46 -8.06 -4.09
N LEU A 237 16.48 -8.40 -3.24
CA LEU A 237 16.65 -8.49 -1.79
C LEU A 237 16.63 -9.96 -1.36
N PRO A 238 17.32 -10.32 -0.27
CA PRO A 238 17.20 -11.65 0.33
C PRO A 238 15.75 -11.94 0.71
N PRO A 239 15.27 -13.18 0.52
CA PRO A 239 13.90 -13.54 0.84
C PRO A 239 13.67 -13.42 2.35
N GLY A 240 12.51 -12.92 2.75
CA GLY A 240 12.16 -12.80 4.15
C GLY A 240 11.04 -11.78 4.39
N HIS A 241 10.44 -11.88 5.57
CA HIS A 241 9.28 -11.06 5.94
C HIS A 241 9.53 -9.55 5.80
N LEU A 242 10.73 -9.07 6.12
CA LEU A 242 11.07 -7.65 6.01
C LEU A 242 11.04 -7.18 4.55
N SER A 243 11.62 -7.95 3.62
CA SER A 243 11.60 -7.68 2.18
C SER A 243 10.18 -7.77 1.61
N ASP A 244 9.40 -8.77 2.02
CA ASP A 244 8.00 -8.95 1.57
C ASP A 244 7.11 -7.77 1.97
N VAL A 245 7.28 -7.28 3.22
CA VAL A 245 6.55 -6.11 3.72
C VAL A 245 6.96 -4.85 2.97
N PHE A 246 8.25 -4.68 2.66
CA PHE A 246 8.74 -3.54 1.87
C PHE A 246 8.11 -3.51 0.48
N ASP A 247 8.13 -4.64 -0.24
CA ASP A 247 7.58 -4.71 -1.59
C ASP A 247 6.06 -4.49 -1.60
N ALA A 248 5.32 -5.11 -0.68
CA ALA A 248 3.88 -4.91 -0.56
C ALA A 248 3.50 -3.47 -0.16
N SER A 249 4.29 -2.85 0.73
CA SER A 249 4.06 -1.46 1.16
C SER A 249 4.25 -0.48 0.00
N ARG A 250 5.29 -0.65 -0.82
CA ARG A 250 5.51 0.17 -2.02
C ARG A 250 4.36 0.08 -3.02
N GLN A 251 3.88 -1.14 -3.28
CA GLN A 251 2.74 -1.35 -4.17
C GLN A 251 1.45 -0.74 -3.61
N SER A 252 1.25 -0.82 -2.30
CA SER A 252 0.11 -0.18 -1.62
C SER A 252 0.14 1.36 -1.70
N LEU A 253 1.32 1.97 -1.55
CA LEU A 253 1.50 3.41 -1.71
C LEU A 253 1.24 3.84 -3.16
N LEU A 254 1.73 3.08 -4.13
CA LEU A 254 1.50 3.35 -5.55
C LEU A 254 0.00 3.23 -5.90
N LEU A 255 -0.68 2.20 -5.38
CA LEU A 255 -2.13 2.02 -5.55
C LEU A 255 -2.95 3.20 -5.00
N ALA A 256 -2.47 3.88 -3.97
CA ALA A 256 -3.16 5.03 -3.41
C ALA A 256 -3.22 6.24 -4.37
N ILE A 257 -2.39 6.28 -5.41
CA ILE A 257 -2.36 7.38 -6.37
C ILE A 257 -3.46 7.20 -7.43
N THR A 258 -4.27 8.24 -7.62
CA THR A 258 -5.36 8.29 -8.61
C THR A 258 -5.00 9.12 -9.85
N GLY A 259 -3.71 9.38 -10.05
CA GLY A 259 -3.17 10.32 -11.04
C GLY A 259 -3.34 11.79 -10.62
N GLN A 260 -4.47 12.15 -10.02
CA GLN A 260 -4.73 13.52 -9.58
C GLN A 260 -4.44 13.79 -8.11
N ASP A 261 -4.58 12.77 -7.26
CA ASP A 261 -4.45 12.90 -5.81
C ASP A 261 -4.07 11.56 -5.15
N ILE A 262 -3.90 11.59 -3.82
CA ILE A 262 -3.69 10.38 -3.00
C ILE A 262 -5.02 10.04 -2.34
N VAL A 263 -5.64 8.93 -2.74
CA VAL A 263 -6.92 8.47 -2.19
C VAL A 263 -6.69 7.18 -1.39
N PRO A 264 -6.69 7.24 -0.05
CA PRO A 264 -6.60 6.05 0.78
C PRO A 264 -7.85 5.18 0.66
N ALA A 265 -7.81 3.98 1.24
CA ALA A 265 -8.97 3.12 1.34
C ALA A 265 -10.16 3.86 2.02
N PRO A 266 -11.40 3.67 1.53
CA PRO A 266 -12.58 4.22 2.16
C PRO A 266 -12.65 3.81 3.63
N GLY A 267 -13.06 4.74 4.50
CA GLY A 267 -13.29 4.43 5.90
C GLY A 267 -12.09 4.48 6.85
N GLY A 268 -10.95 4.95 6.38
CA GLY A 268 -9.93 5.47 7.27
C GLY A 268 -10.49 6.56 8.21
N PRO A 269 -9.89 6.79 9.38
CA PRO A 269 -10.11 7.98 10.19
C PRO A 269 -9.76 9.19 9.31
N PRO A 270 -10.16 10.40 9.72
CA PRO A 270 -9.66 11.62 9.09
C PRO A 270 -8.12 11.52 8.99
N HIS A 271 -7.60 11.51 7.76
CA HIS A 271 -6.18 11.73 7.51
C HIS A 271 -5.97 13.24 7.54
N ASP A 272 -4.82 13.69 8.02
CA ASP A 272 -4.47 15.10 7.94
C ASP A 272 -3.62 15.37 6.69
N ALA A 273 -3.34 16.64 6.42
CA ALA A 273 -2.49 17.01 5.31
C ALA A 273 -1.03 16.59 5.48
N THR A 274 -0.50 16.62 6.72
CA THR A 274 0.86 16.20 7.07
C THR A 274 1.18 14.81 6.53
N ASP A 275 0.18 13.93 6.57
CA ASP A 275 0.29 12.53 6.25
C ASP A 275 0.55 12.24 4.77
N GLU A 276 -0.06 13.01 3.88
CA GLU A 276 0.14 12.87 2.44
C GLU A 276 1.56 13.26 2.02
N ALA A 277 2.24 14.12 2.79
CA ALA A 277 3.63 14.49 2.57
C ALA A 277 4.55 13.27 2.65
N ALA A 278 4.35 12.43 3.68
CA ALA A 278 5.15 11.22 3.88
C ALA A 278 4.95 10.22 2.74
N VAL A 279 3.73 10.08 2.24
CA VAL A 279 3.40 9.21 1.10
C VAL A 279 4.10 9.72 -0.17
N LEU A 280 4.01 11.01 -0.49
CA LEU A 280 4.71 11.60 -1.64
C LEU A 280 6.23 11.44 -1.56
N MET A 281 6.82 11.67 -0.38
CA MET A 281 8.25 11.46 -0.16
C MET A 281 8.65 10.00 -0.35
N ALA A 282 7.89 9.04 0.21
CA ALA A 282 8.17 7.61 0.06
C ALA A 282 8.12 7.16 -1.40
N LEU A 283 7.15 7.65 -2.16
CA LEU A 283 7.01 7.36 -3.59
C LEU A 283 8.17 7.94 -4.40
N ALA A 284 8.57 9.20 -4.12
CA ALA A 284 9.71 9.84 -4.75
C ALA A 284 11.02 9.10 -4.43
N GLU A 285 11.24 8.73 -3.17
CA GLU A 285 12.40 7.97 -2.70
C GLU A 285 12.45 6.55 -3.28
N CYS A 286 11.31 5.99 -3.70
CA CYS A 286 11.25 4.73 -4.44
C CYS A 286 11.47 4.87 -5.96
N GLY A 287 11.56 6.08 -6.49
CA GLY A 287 11.70 6.34 -7.92
C GLY A 287 10.39 6.34 -8.72
N TYR A 288 9.22 6.48 -8.08
CA TYR A 288 7.94 6.67 -8.78
C TYR A 288 7.76 8.11 -9.28
N GLU A 289 8.75 8.63 -10.02
CA GLU A 289 8.84 10.04 -10.43
C GLU A 289 7.60 10.50 -11.20
N ALA A 290 7.16 9.74 -12.21
CA ALA A 290 6.03 10.10 -13.05
C ALA A 290 4.74 10.26 -12.24
N ALA A 291 4.46 9.31 -11.33
CA ALA A 291 3.26 9.34 -10.52
C ALA A 291 3.26 10.52 -9.53
N VAL A 292 4.40 10.79 -8.89
CA VAL A 292 4.56 11.96 -8.00
C VAL A 292 4.38 13.25 -8.79
N ARG A 293 5.01 13.35 -9.96
CA ARG A 293 4.93 14.53 -10.84
C ARG A 293 3.49 14.85 -11.25
N GLU A 294 2.69 13.84 -11.60
CA GLU A 294 1.28 14.05 -11.94
C GLU A 294 0.47 14.61 -10.78
N VAL A 295 0.62 14.05 -9.57
CA VAL A 295 -0.05 14.57 -8.38
C VAL A 295 0.33 16.02 -8.11
N LEU A 296 1.63 16.35 -8.17
CA LEU A 296 2.12 17.71 -7.93
C LEU A 296 1.54 18.72 -8.94
N ILE A 297 1.53 18.36 -10.23
CA ILE A 297 0.96 19.22 -11.29
C ILE A 297 -0.55 19.38 -11.10
N SER A 298 -1.26 18.29 -10.81
CA SER A 298 -2.71 18.29 -10.58
C SER A 298 -3.08 19.19 -9.40
N ARG A 299 -2.35 19.10 -8.29
CA ARG A 299 -2.55 19.93 -7.10
C ARG A 299 -2.24 21.40 -7.37
N ALA A 300 -1.09 21.70 -7.98
CA ALA A 300 -0.72 23.08 -8.32
C ALA A 300 -1.76 23.76 -9.22
N ARG A 301 -2.35 23.04 -10.19
CA ARG A 301 -3.42 23.57 -11.05
C ARG A 301 -4.73 23.87 -10.31
N ARG A 302 -4.96 23.24 -9.16
CA ARG A 302 -6.14 23.44 -8.30
C ARG A 302 -5.92 24.50 -7.21
N GLN A 303 -4.75 25.14 -7.16
CA GLN A 303 -4.48 26.19 -6.18
C GLN A 303 -5.50 27.31 -6.32
N ASP A 304 -6.13 27.67 -5.21
CA ASP A 304 -7.11 28.73 -5.17
C ASP A 304 -6.44 30.12 -5.19
N ARG A 305 -7.26 31.17 -5.23
CA ARG A 305 -6.77 32.56 -5.28
C ARG A 305 -6.07 33.02 -3.99
N LEU A 306 -6.23 32.29 -2.89
CA LEU A 306 -5.60 32.59 -1.60
C LEU A 306 -4.27 31.83 -1.43
N GLY A 307 -3.96 30.89 -2.33
CA GLY A 307 -2.74 30.09 -2.32
C GLY A 307 -2.91 28.69 -1.74
N ALA A 308 -4.13 28.30 -1.35
CA ALA A 308 -4.42 27.00 -0.77
C ALA A 308 -4.67 25.94 -1.85
N VAL A 309 -4.35 24.68 -1.57
CA VAL A 309 -4.82 23.53 -2.33
C VAL A 309 -5.59 22.61 -1.40
N SER A 310 -6.80 22.23 -1.81
CA SER A 310 -7.60 21.28 -1.05
C SER A 310 -7.79 19.94 -1.76
N HIS A 311 -7.80 18.87 -0.97
CA HIS A 311 -8.22 17.54 -1.35
C HIS A 311 -9.37 17.12 -0.44
N GLY A 312 -10.58 17.02 -0.99
CA GLY A 312 -11.78 16.87 -0.18
C GLY A 312 -11.95 18.04 0.79
N SER A 313 -11.95 17.75 2.10
CA SER A 313 -11.99 18.75 3.18
C SER A 313 -10.61 19.12 3.74
N LEU A 314 -9.52 18.58 3.20
CA LEU A 314 -8.17 18.76 3.74
C LEU A 314 -7.40 19.84 2.99
N ASP A 315 -6.63 20.64 3.70
CA ASP A 315 -5.68 21.60 3.15
C ASP A 315 -4.34 20.92 2.92
N VAL A 316 -4.05 20.53 1.68
CA VAL A 316 -2.86 19.75 1.32
C VAL A 316 -1.71 20.61 0.85
N THR A 317 -1.72 21.91 1.14
CA THR A 317 -0.73 22.87 0.65
C THR A 317 0.69 22.55 1.14
N SER A 318 0.87 22.39 2.46
CA SER A 318 2.17 22.03 3.05
C SER A 318 2.66 20.68 2.54
N ALA A 319 1.76 19.69 2.48
CA ALA A 319 2.05 18.35 2.01
C ALA A 319 2.61 18.32 0.57
N THR A 320 1.96 19.10 -0.30
CA THR A 320 2.34 19.24 -1.71
C THR A 320 3.71 19.90 -1.84
N LEU A 321 3.99 20.93 -1.05
CA LEU A 321 5.30 21.58 -1.05
C LEU A 321 6.41 20.68 -0.54
N ILE A 322 6.18 19.93 0.54
CA ILE A 322 7.14 18.98 1.10
C ILE A 322 7.46 17.87 0.07
N GLY A 323 6.41 17.28 -0.52
CA GLY A 323 6.56 16.28 -1.57
C GLY A 323 7.32 16.81 -2.78
N ALA A 324 6.97 18.01 -3.26
CA ALA A 324 7.67 18.68 -4.36
C ALA A 324 9.14 18.96 -4.04
N GLY A 325 9.43 19.46 -2.83
CA GLY A 325 10.79 19.75 -2.38
C GLY A 325 11.66 18.51 -2.40
N ARG A 326 11.18 17.39 -1.84
CA ARG A 326 11.94 16.13 -1.85
C ARG A 326 12.06 15.55 -3.26
N ALA A 327 10.99 15.56 -4.06
CA ALA A 327 11.04 15.04 -5.42
C ALA A 327 12.06 15.78 -6.30
N LEU A 328 12.09 17.13 -6.20
CA LEU A 328 13.03 17.97 -6.95
C LEU A 328 14.46 17.92 -6.41
N GLU A 329 14.66 17.57 -5.13
CA GLU A 329 15.99 17.30 -4.57
C GLU A 329 16.56 15.99 -5.12
N LEU A 330 15.73 14.95 -5.23
CA LEU A 330 16.12 13.63 -5.73
C LEU A 330 16.28 13.60 -7.25
N VAL A 331 15.36 14.22 -7.98
CA VAL A 331 15.37 14.28 -9.45
C VAL A 331 15.15 15.73 -9.89
N PRO A 332 16.24 16.50 -10.10
CA PRO A 332 16.13 17.89 -10.49
C PRO A 332 15.47 18.09 -11.88
N ASP A 333 14.25 18.62 -11.90
CA ASP A 333 13.54 19.01 -13.13
C ASP A 333 13.36 20.53 -13.18
N LYS A 334 14.12 21.21 -14.05
CA LYS A 334 14.05 22.66 -14.22
C LYS A 334 12.68 23.15 -14.68
N SER A 335 12.02 22.41 -15.56
CA SER A 335 10.72 22.77 -16.11
C SER A 335 9.63 22.63 -15.05
N LEU A 336 9.64 21.55 -14.27
CA LEU A 336 8.72 21.36 -13.16
C LEU A 336 8.98 22.38 -12.04
N THR A 337 10.24 22.63 -11.68
CA THR A 337 10.60 23.63 -10.65
C THR A 337 10.07 25.01 -11.02
N LEU A 338 10.23 25.41 -12.29
CA LEU A 338 9.70 26.68 -12.79
C LEU A 338 8.16 26.70 -12.72
N ALA A 339 7.50 25.61 -13.15
CA ALA A 339 6.05 25.49 -13.11
C ALA A 339 5.47 25.53 -11.68
N LEU A 340 6.22 25.06 -10.68
CA LEU A 340 5.81 25.07 -9.28
C LEU A 340 6.21 26.36 -8.52
N SER A 341 6.93 27.30 -9.14
CA SER A 341 7.47 28.48 -8.45
C SER A 341 6.40 29.45 -7.94
N GLU A 342 5.37 29.73 -8.76
CA GLU A 342 4.21 30.53 -8.34
C GLU A 342 3.44 29.83 -7.23
N PHE A 343 3.18 28.52 -7.42
CA PHE A 343 2.56 27.67 -6.41
C PHE A 343 3.30 27.74 -5.07
N ALA A 344 4.64 27.65 -5.08
CA ALA A 344 5.48 27.74 -3.89
C ALA A 344 5.39 29.12 -3.21
N ALA A 345 5.39 30.21 -3.98
CA ALA A 345 5.29 31.55 -3.43
C ALA A 345 3.93 31.80 -2.75
N ASP A 346 2.84 31.43 -3.42
CA ASP A 346 1.48 31.66 -2.94
C ASP A 346 1.11 30.69 -1.81
N GLY A 347 1.52 29.43 -1.93
CA GLY A 347 1.35 28.42 -0.88
C GLY A 347 2.11 28.77 0.39
N ALA A 348 3.33 29.29 0.29
CA ALA A 348 4.07 29.77 1.46
C ALA A 348 3.34 30.91 2.20
N ARG A 349 2.71 31.85 1.46
CA ARG A 349 1.90 32.91 2.08
C ARG A 349 0.66 32.36 2.77
N TRP A 350 0.02 31.37 2.15
CA TRP A 350 -1.12 30.68 2.75
C TRP A 350 -0.74 29.98 4.06
N ILE A 351 0.35 29.21 4.06
CA ILE A 351 0.86 28.49 5.24
C ILE A 351 1.24 29.46 6.38
N LEU A 352 1.85 30.60 6.07
CA LEU A 352 2.16 31.62 7.08
C LEU A 352 0.89 32.20 7.73
N ALA A 353 -0.21 32.30 6.97
CA ALA A 353 -1.49 32.79 7.48
C ALA A 353 -2.31 31.68 8.20
N ASN A 354 -2.15 30.43 7.79
CA ASN A 354 -2.89 29.26 8.28
C ASN A 354 -1.91 28.12 8.64
N PRO A 355 -1.08 28.27 9.68
CA PRO A 355 -0.06 27.28 9.99
C PRO A 355 -0.67 25.95 10.45
N ASP A 356 -0.22 24.87 9.85
CA ASP A 356 -0.48 23.48 10.26
C ASP A 356 0.76 22.88 10.99
N PRO A 357 0.68 21.64 11.54
CA PRO A 357 1.82 21.00 12.22
C PRO A 357 3.09 20.82 11.36
N THR A 358 2.98 20.87 10.03
CA THR A 358 4.07 20.78 9.04
C THR A 358 4.44 22.11 8.39
N ALA A 359 3.89 23.22 8.88
CA ALA A 359 4.09 24.53 8.27
C ALA A 359 5.58 24.85 8.06
N ARG A 360 6.43 24.51 9.03
CA ARG A 360 7.87 24.77 8.93
C ARG A 360 8.50 23.99 7.78
N GLU A 361 8.23 22.70 7.67
CA GLU A 361 8.72 21.82 6.61
C GLU A 361 8.20 22.29 5.23
N GLY A 362 6.92 22.68 5.15
CA GLY A 362 6.32 23.25 3.94
C GLY A 362 6.99 24.54 3.49
N LEU A 363 7.27 25.46 4.42
CA LEU A 363 7.95 26.73 4.14
C LEU A 363 9.41 26.52 3.73
N LEU A 364 10.12 25.56 4.34
CA LEU A 364 11.49 25.20 3.94
C LEU A 364 11.53 24.65 2.51
N ALA A 365 10.57 23.79 2.15
CA ALA A 365 10.47 23.26 0.81
C ALA A 365 10.13 24.36 -0.21
N ALA A 366 9.18 25.25 0.09
CA ALA A 366 8.87 26.40 -0.74
C ALA A 366 10.09 27.32 -0.93
N HIS A 367 10.83 27.61 0.15
CA HIS A 367 12.06 28.39 0.10
C HIS A 367 13.09 27.75 -0.84
N GLN A 368 13.28 26.44 -0.75
CA GLN A 368 14.23 25.73 -1.61
C GLN A 368 13.82 25.78 -3.10
N ILE A 369 12.53 25.63 -3.40
CA ILE A 369 12.00 25.76 -4.77
C ILE A 369 12.28 27.17 -5.31
N LEU A 370 11.94 28.21 -4.54
CA LEU A 370 12.13 29.61 -4.91
C LEU A 370 13.60 29.97 -5.12
N LYS A 371 14.48 29.45 -4.26
CA LYS A 371 15.93 29.62 -4.39
C LYS A 371 16.45 28.98 -5.67
N THR A 372 15.98 27.78 -6.00
CA THR A 372 16.42 27.02 -7.18
C THR A 372 16.05 27.71 -8.50
N VAL A 373 14.89 28.39 -8.56
CA VAL A 373 14.50 29.17 -9.75
C VAL A 373 15.11 30.57 -9.80
N GLY A 374 15.92 30.95 -8.81
CA GLY A 374 16.55 32.27 -8.74
C GLY A 374 15.60 33.40 -8.31
N ALA A 375 14.49 33.10 -7.63
CA ALA A 375 13.57 34.08 -7.07
C ALA A 375 14.10 34.70 -5.76
N GLU A 376 15.31 35.26 -5.83
CA GLU A 376 16.14 35.74 -4.70
C GLU A 376 15.40 36.59 -3.67
N LYS A 377 14.59 37.54 -4.13
CA LYS A 377 13.83 38.44 -3.24
C LYS A 377 12.75 37.69 -2.47
N ALA A 378 12.05 36.77 -3.13
CA ALA A 378 11.00 35.96 -2.51
C ALA A 378 11.61 34.94 -1.54
N ALA A 379 12.71 34.30 -1.93
CA ALA A 379 13.44 33.35 -1.09
C ALA A 379 13.93 34.01 0.21
N ARG A 380 14.65 35.15 0.12
CA ARG A 380 15.12 35.87 1.33
C ARG A 380 13.97 36.36 2.21
N GLY A 381 12.91 36.91 1.59
CA GLY A 381 11.74 37.35 2.34
C GLY A 381 11.03 36.22 3.07
N LEU A 382 11.06 35.00 2.53
CA LEU A 382 10.52 33.81 3.17
C LEU A 382 11.45 33.28 4.26
N GLU A 383 12.77 33.25 4.03
CA GLU A 383 13.78 32.77 4.97
C GLU A 383 13.64 33.43 6.36
N ASP A 384 13.44 34.75 6.38
CA ASP A 384 13.25 35.54 7.61
C ASP A 384 11.94 35.19 8.37
N LEU A 385 10.96 34.58 7.70
CA LEU A 385 9.64 34.24 8.24
C LEU A 385 9.52 32.78 8.67
N ILE A 386 10.49 31.92 8.32
CA ILE A 386 10.44 30.50 8.70
C ILE A 386 10.60 30.36 10.22
N PRO A 387 9.65 29.72 10.92
CA PRO A 387 9.76 29.52 12.35
C PRO A 387 11.03 28.76 12.75
N ALA A 388 11.66 29.20 13.85
CA ALA A 388 12.74 28.44 14.47
C ALA A 388 12.27 27.02 14.80
N ARG A 389 13.19 26.05 14.80
CA ARG A 389 12.86 24.65 15.09
C ARG A 389 12.22 24.56 16.49
N GLY A 390 10.93 24.24 16.54
CA GLY A 390 10.23 23.96 17.80
C GLY A 390 10.80 22.69 18.45
N GLN A 391 10.81 22.63 19.77
CA GLN A 391 11.00 21.36 20.48
C GLN A 391 9.78 20.49 20.18
N LEU A 392 9.98 19.37 19.50
CA LEU A 392 8.94 18.36 19.33
C LEU A 392 8.44 17.95 20.72
N SER A 393 7.17 18.22 21.00
CA SER A 393 6.50 17.72 22.20
C SER A 393 6.52 16.20 22.16
N ARG A 394 7.36 15.58 22.99
CA ARG A 394 7.29 14.14 23.26
C ARG A 394 5.96 13.86 23.95
N GLU A 395 4.99 13.34 23.21
CA GLU A 395 3.76 12.84 23.82
C GLU A 395 4.00 11.52 24.58
N GLN A 396 3.22 11.37 25.64
CA GLN A 396 3.40 10.43 26.74
C GLN A 396 3.19 8.97 26.34
N LYS A 397 4.00 8.09 26.97
CA LYS A 397 3.72 6.65 27.09
C LYS A 397 2.33 6.45 27.69
N GLY A 398 1.42 5.89 26.90
CA GLY A 398 0.26 5.18 27.40
C GLY A 398 0.68 3.84 27.99
N ASP A 399 0.14 3.50 29.15
CA ASP A 399 0.30 2.22 29.82
C ASP A 399 -0.61 1.17 29.14
N GLY A 400 -0.07 -0.01 28.79
CA GLY A 400 -0.82 -1.20 28.36
C GLY A 400 -0.88 -1.51 26.84
N GLU A 401 -0.70 -2.81 26.54
CA GLU A 401 -0.93 -3.68 25.34
C GLU A 401 -1.21 -3.14 23.91
N ILE A 402 -1.70 -1.91 23.73
CA ILE A 402 -2.02 -1.30 22.43
C ILE A 402 -0.78 -0.60 21.86
N VAL A 403 -0.45 -0.91 20.61
CA VAL A 403 0.67 -0.31 19.87
C VAL A 403 0.13 0.72 18.89
N ASN A 404 0.64 1.95 18.98
CA ASN A 404 0.47 2.96 17.93
C ASN A 404 1.52 2.73 16.84
N ALA A 405 1.12 2.10 15.74
CA ALA A 405 2.02 1.73 14.65
C ALA A 405 2.58 2.96 13.92
N LEU A 406 1.81 4.05 13.84
CA LEU A 406 2.25 5.28 13.19
C LEU A 406 3.38 5.97 13.96
N GLU A 407 3.23 6.12 15.27
CA GLU A 407 4.28 6.68 16.12
C GLU A 407 5.52 5.78 16.17
N MET A 408 5.34 4.45 16.17
CA MET A 408 6.44 3.51 16.03
C MET A 408 7.18 3.71 14.70
N ALA A 409 6.47 3.85 13.57
CA ALA A 409 7.09 4.04 12.26
C ALA A 409 7.85 5.37 12.15
N ARG A 410 7.24 6.48 12.61
CA ARG A 410 7.88 7.81 12.64
C ARG A 410 9.15 7.82 13.50
N SER A 411 9.06 7.26 14.71
CA SER A 411 10.21 7.20 15.63
C SER A 411 11.30 6.25 15.15
N THR A 412 10.95 5.17 14.43
CA THR A 412 11.92 4.27 13.79
C THR A 412 12.72 5.00 12.72
N PHE A 413 12.05 5.76 11.83
CA PHE A 413 12.73 6.55 10.82
C PHE A 413 13.70 7.58 11.45
N ALA A 414 13.26 8.28 12.49
CA ALA A 414 14.10 9.26 13.19
C ALA A 414 15.31 8.62 13.90
N GLU A 415 15.19 7.38 14.37
CA GLU A 415 16.25 6.65 15.06
C GLU A 415 17.43 6.31 14.14
N PHE A 416 17.23 6.16 12.82
CA PHE A 416 18.32 5.86 11.88
C PHE A 416 19.46 6.89 11.90
N SER A 417 19.16 8.17 12.18
CA SER A 417 20.20 9.19 12.30
C SER A 417 20.94 9.18 13.64
N ILE A 418 20.51 8.35 14.60
CA ILE A 418 21.03 8.28 15.97
C ILE A 418 21.71 6.93 16.22
N ASP A 419 20.97 5.84 16.00
CA ASP A 419 21.41 4.46 16.22
C ASP A 419 20.77 3.54 15.15
N PRO A 420 21.45 3.32 14.01
CA PRO A 420 20.94 2.48 12.92
C PRO A 420 20.62 1.03 13.32
N GLU A 421 21.34 0.44 14.28
CA GLU A 421 21.11 -0.93 14.74
C GLU A 421 19.82 -1.04 15.55
N MET A 422 19.60 -0.08 16.46
CA MET A 422 18.32 0.05 17.17
C MET A 422 17.17 0.33 16.21
N ALA A 423 17.40 1.16 15.19
CA ALA A 423 16.41 1.47 14.17
C ALA A 423 16.01 0.22 13.36
N LEU A 424 16.98 -0.62 12.95
CA LEU A 424 16.72 -1.90 12.30
C LEU A 424 15.86 -2.81 13.20
N ALA A 425 16.24 -2.99 14.46
CA ALA A 425 15.45 -3.81 15.40
C ALA A 425 14.01 -3.31 15.56
N ARG A 426 13.79 -1.99 15.54
CA ARG A 426 12.45 -1.40 15.56
C ARG A 426 11.70 -1.58 14.24
N LEU A 427 12.40 -1.52 13.10
CA LEU A 427 11.84 -1.77 11.78
C LEU A 427 11.37 -3.22 11.65
N ASP A 428 12.16 -4.19 12.10
CA ASP A 428 11.77 -5.61 12.20
C ASP A 428 10.56 -5.80 13.11
N ARG A 429 10.55 -5.11 14.26
CA ARG A 429 9.39 -5.14 15.16
C ARG A 429 8.14 -4.61 14.46
N LEU A 430 8.24 -3.49 13.75
CA LEU A 430 7.12 -2.93 13.00
C LEU A 430 6.64 -3.87 11.89
N ALA A 431 7.56 -4.47 11.12
CA ALA A 431 7.24 -5.49 10.13
C ALA A 431 6.49 -6.67 10.75
N SER A 432 6.92 -7.14 11.92
CA SER A 432 6.28 -8.27 12.62
C SER A 432 4.82 -8.01 13.04
N LEU A 433 4.41 -6.73 13.12
CA LEU A 433 3.06 -6.31 13.46
C LEU A 433 2.14 -6.16 12.24
N ALA A 434 2.68 -6.27 11.02
CA ALA A 434 1.89 -6.22 9.80
C ALA A 434 0.86 -7.38 9.76
N SER A 435 -0.28 -7.11 9.13
CA SER A 435 -1.31 -8.12 8.88
C SER A 435 -0.81 -9.17 7.88
N PRO A 436 -1.53 -10.30 7.68
CA PRO A 436 -1.17 -11.30 6.67
C PRO A 436 -1.14 -10.76 5.23
N THR A 437 -1.72 -9.59 4.97
CA THR A 437 -1.66 -8.86 3.70
C THR A 437 -0.75 -7.63 3.78
N MET A 438 0.24 -7.67 4.68
CA MET A 438 1.34 -6.71 4.80
C MET A 438 0.93 -5.25 4.98
N ASN A 439 -0.17 -5.01 5.71
CA ASN A 439 -0.64 -3.67 6.07
C ASN A 439 -0.76 -3.50 7.58
N TRP A 440 -0.84 -2.25 8.03
CA TRP A 440 -1.05 -1.92 9.43
C TRP A 440 -2.30 -1.07 9.59
N PRO A 441 -3.08 -1.29 10.65
CA PRO A 441 -3.94 -0.25 11.15
C PRO A 441 -3.14 0.83 11.89
N THR A 442 -3.75 1.99 12.16
CA THR A 442 -3.09 3.06 12.92
C THR A 442 -2.71 2.62 14.34
N GLN A 443 -3.65 1.96 15.02
CA GLN A 443 -3.46 1.38 16.34
C GLN A 443 -3.88 -0.08 16.33
N LEU A 444 -3.08 -0.94 16.95
CA LEU A 444 -3.32 -2.38 17.00
C LEU A 444 -3.08 -2.96 18.38
N ASP A 445 -3.79 -4.04 18.66
CA ASP A 445 -3.47 -4.94 19.76
C ASP A 445 -2.23 -5.78 19.39
N SER A 446 -1.22 -5.79 20.25
CA SER A 446 0.08 -6.42 19.94
C SER A 446 0.02 -7.96 19.82
N LEU A 447 -1.00 -8.60 20.39
CA LEU A 447 -1.13 -10.06 20.43
C LEU A 447 -1.92 -10.60 19.23
N THR A 448 -3.11 -10.03 19.00
CA THR A 448 -4.00 -10.37 17.88
C THR A 448 -3.63 -9.66 16.58
N LYS A 449 -2.76 -8.65 16.66
CA LYS A 449 -2.38 -7.74 15.55
C LYS A 449 -3.59 -7.04 14.92
N SER A 450 -4.74 -7.02 15.59
CA SER A 450 -5.98 -6.48 15.04
C SER A 450 -6.09 -5.00 15.33
N GLY A 451 -6.64 -4.24 14.39
CA GLY A 451 -6.81 -2.80 14.57
C GLY A 451 -7.84 -2.49 15.65
N THR A 452 -7.45 -1.65 16.59
CA THR A 452 -8.28 -1.22 17.71
C THR A 452 -8.81 0.21 17.51
N ALA A 453 -8.17 0.99 16.64
CA ALA A 453 -8.61 2.32 16.24
C ALA A 453 -7.92 2.78 14.94
N GLY A 454 -8.42 3.87 14.37
CA GLY A 454 -7.84 4.49 13.19
C GLY A 454 -8.14 3.75 11.89
N ALA A 455 -7.23 3.79 10.92
CA ALA A 455 -7.47 3.22 9.59
C ALA A 455 -7.29 1.72 9.66
N GLY A 456 -8.03 0.93 8.86
CA GLY A 456 -7.75 -0.51 8.74
C GLY A 456 -6.55 -0.83 7.85
N HIS A 457 -6.17 0.11 6.98
CA HIS A 457 -4.90 0.17 6.26
C HIS A 457 -4.41 1.61 6.31
N ASP A 458 -3.45 1.89 7.19
CA ASP A 458 -2.85 3.20 7.35
C ASP A 458 -1.62 3.34 6.46
N LEU A 459 -1.80 3.98 5.30
CA LEU A 459 -0.73 4.24 4.33
C LEU A 459 0.45 5.01 4.93
N ARG A 460 0.26 5.73 6.03
CA ARG A 460 1.31 6.51 6.69
C ARG A 460 2.32 5.60 7.37
N VAL A 461 1.84 4.51 7.98
CA VAL A 461 2.71 3.47 8.54
C VAL A 461 3.55 2.87 7.41
N GLY A 462 2.90 2.52 6.29
CA GLY A 462 3.58 2.02 5.09
C GLY A 462 4.59 3.01 4.52
N ALA A 463 4.26 4.30 4.45
CA ALA A 463 5.17 5.34 3.98
C ALA A 463 6.42 5.41 4.86
N TRP A 464 6.28 5.59 6.18
CA TRP A 464 7.43 5.65 7.09
C TRP A 464 8.23 4.35 7.13
N PHE A 465 7.58 3.19 6.99
CA PHE A 465 8.25 1.90 6.83
C PHE A 465 9.12 1.87 5.57
N VAL A 466 8.56 2.21 4.42
CA VAL A 466 9.28 2.26 3.13
C VAL A 466 10.45 3.23 3.21
N ARG A 467 10.24 4.44 3.72
CA ARG A 467 11.32 5.42 3.87
C ARG A 467 12.43 4.93 4.79
N SER A 468 12.08 4.22 5.87
CA SER A 468 13.05 3.61 6.79
C SER A 468 13.83 2.49 6.13
N PHE A 469 13.18 1.67 5.30
CA PHE A 469 13.83 0.61 4.55
C PHE A 469 14.75 1.19 3.46
N ILE A 470 14.33 2.25 2.76
CA ILE A 470 15.21 2.98 1.83
C ILE A 470 16.41 3.56 2.58
N ARG A 471 16.22 4.16 3.76
CA ARG A 471 17.30 4.68 4.62
C ARG A 471 18.31 3.60 5.04
N LEU A 472 17.83 2.37 5.29
CA LEU A 472 18.67 1.21 5.55
C LEU A 472 19.57 0.88 4.35
N LEU A 473 19.01 0.94 3.13
CA LEU A 473 19.74 0.67 1.90
C LEU A 473 20.68 1.82 1.50
N MET A 474 20.23 3.05 1.68
CA MET A 474 20.91 4.26 1.26
C MET A 474 20.46 5.48 2.09
N ASP A 475 21.43 6.22 2.60
CA ASP A 475 21.21 7.52 3.23
C ASP A 475 22.00 8.61 2.50
N ASP A 476 21.27 9.56 1.93
CA ASP A 476 21.77 10.67 1.13
C ASP A 476 21.65 12.02 1.85
N THR A 477 21.31 12.04 3.14
CA THR A 477 20.98 13.30 3.83
C THR A 477 22.20 14.12 4.25
N GLY A 478 23.37 13.50 4.33
CA GLY A 478 24.63 14.16 4.68
C GLY A 478 25.38 14.75 3.48
N ASP A 479 26.68 14.95 3.67
CA ASP A 479 27.64 15.33 2.61
C ASP A 479 28.33 14.10 1.99
N GLU A 480 28.06 12.91 2.51
CA GLU A 480 28.58 11.62 2.03
C GLU A 480 27.39 10.73 1.67
N LEU A 481 27.54 9.90 0.63
CA LEU A 481 26.59 8.84 0.30
C LEU A 481 26.87 7.62 1.18
N LEU A 482 25.91 7.24 2.01
CA LEU A 482 25.99 6.04 2.83
C LEU A 482 25.18 4.94 2.15
N LEU A 483 25.83 3.90 1.67
CA LEU A 483 25.20 2.67 1.19
C LEU A 483 25.13 1.66 2.33
N ALA A 484 24.15 0.76 2.35
CA ALA A 484 24.04 -0.28 3.38
C ALA A 484 24.28 0.29 4.80
N LEU A 485 23.45 1.26 5.21
CA LEU A 485 23.63 2.02 6.45
C LEU A 485 23.71 1.10 7.67
N VAL A 486 22.91 0.03 7.64
CA VAL A 486 22.91 -1.10 8.57
C VAL A 486 22.61 -2.36 7.75
N TRP A 487 23.15 -3.51 8.18
CA TRP A 487 23.00 -4.77 7.44
C TRP A 487 22.25 -5.81 8.28
N PRO A 488 21.06 -6.28 7.85
CA PRO A 488 20.38 -7.37 8.52
C PRO A 488 21.25 -8.63 8.61
N LYS A 489 21.23 -9.30 9.77
CA LYS A 489 22.08 -10.48 9.98
C LYS A 489 21.71 -11.62 9.06
N GLU A 490 20.43 -11.74 8.74
CA GLU A 490 19.85 -12.72 7.84
C GLU A 490 20.30 -12.51 6.38
N TRP A 491 20.86 -11.35 6.05
CA TRP A 491 21.37 -11.03 4.71
C TRP A 491 22.86 -11.37 4.55
N ILE A 492 23.55 -11.76 5.62
CA ILE A 492 24.97 -12.15 5.56
C ILE A 492 25.11 -13.39 4.65
N GLY A 493 26.05 -13.31 3.71
CA GLY A 493 26.29 -14.37 2.71
C GLY A 493 25.34 -14.36 1.51
N ILE A 494 24.29 -13.53 1.52
CA ILE A 494 23.31 -13.42 0.43
C ILE A 494 23.55 -12.15 -0.37
N GLY A 495 23.55 -12.25 -1.70
CA GLY A 495 23.72 -11.09 -2.57
C GLY A 495 22.54 -10.12 -2.47
N VAL A 496 22.85 -8.83 -2.59
CA VAL A 496 21.86 -7.74 -2.65
C VAL A 496 22.15 -6.89 -3.87
N GLU A 497 21.11 -6.48 -4.59
CA GLU A 497 21.24 -5.50 -5.68
C GLU A 497 20.17 -4.42 -5.55
N VAL A 498 20.58 -3.17 -5.69
CA VAL A 498 19.73 -1.99 -5.74
C VAL A 498 20.02 -1.29 -7.06
N HIS A 499 18.98 -1.03 -7.84
CA HIS A 499 19.09 -0.46 -9.18
C HIS A 499 18.30 0.84 -9.26
N SER A 500 18.97 1.89 -9.70
CA SER A 500 18.39 3.20 -10.02
C SER A 500 17.62 3.86 -8.87
N LEU A 501 18.15 3.78 -7.66
CA LEU A 501 17.57 4.42 -6.48
C LEU A 501 17.87 5.94 -6.49
N PRO A 502 16.87 6.83 -6.52
CA PRO A 502 17.12 8.26 -6.56
C PRO A 502 17.80 8.78 -5.29
N SER A 503 18.80 9.63 -5.45
CA SER A 503 19.46 10.35 -4.36
C SER A 503 19.72 11.79 -4.75
N ARG A 504 20.03 12.67 -3.79
CA ARG A 504 20.52 14.03 -4.08
C ARG A 504 21.81 14.08 -4.91
N TYR A 505 22.51 12.98 -5.06
CA TYR A 505 23.74 12.86 -5.84
C TYR A 505 23.49 12.27 -7.23
N GLY A 506 22.26 11.92 -7.60
CA GLY A 506 21.94 11.22 -8.83
C GLY A 506 21.36 9.83 -8.57
N SER A 507 21.12 9.08 -9.66
CA SER A 507 20.57 7.73 -9.61
C SER A 507 21.64 6.75 -9.14
N VAL A 508 21.40 6.06 -8.03
CA VAL A 508 22.37 5.17 -7.37
C VAL A 508 22.01 3.71 -7.64
N SER A 509 22.95 2.97 -8.21
CA SER A 509 22.91 1.51 -8.31
C SER A 509 24.06 0.93 -7.50
N TRP A 510 23.80 -0.10 -6.70
CA TRP A 510 24.85 -0.80 -5.96
C TRP A 510 24.51 -2.25 -5.73
N ALA A 511 25.55 -3.06 -5.55
CA ALA A 511 25.40 -4.49 -5.30
C ALA A 511 26.42 -5.00 -4.28
N VAL A 512 26.04 -6.02 -3.53
CA VAL A 512 26.91 -6.78 -2.64
C VAL A 512 26.97 -8.21 -3.11
N ARG A 513 28.20 -8.70 -3.31
CA ARG A 513 28.51 -10.10 -3.64
C ARG A 513 29.43 -10.67 -2.57
N TRP A 514 29.28 -11.94 -2.22
CA TRP A 514 30.06 -12.54 -1.14
C TRP A 514 31.21 -13.41 -1.67
N HIS A 515 32.39 -13.23 -1.08
CA HIS A 515 33.56 -14.07 -1.27
C HIS A 515 33.96 -14.64 0.10
N ALA A 516 33.41 -15.81 0.44
CA ALA A 516 33.44 -16.35 1.80
C ALA A 516 32.83 -15.36 2.81
N ASP A 517 33.56 -14.98 3.85
CA ASP A 517 33.14 -14.05 4.91
C ASP A 517 33.30 -12.56 4.51
N ARG A 518 33.73 -12.26 3.29
CA ARG A 518 34.00 -10.91 2.81
C ARG A 518 32.96 -10.45 1.77
N PRO A 519 32.30 -9.29 1.99
CA PRO A 519 31.46 -8.68 0.98
C PRO A 519 32.30 -7.85 -0.01
N ALA A 520 32.03 -8.02 -1.30
CA ALA A 520 32.44 -7.12 -2.38
C ALA A 520 31.31 -6.17 -2.70
N LEU A 521 31.56 -4.86 -2.52
CA LEU A 521 30.63 -3.78 -2.81
C LEU A 521 30.95 -3.18 -4.19
N LEU A 522 29.95 -3.11 -5.05
CA LEU A 522 29.98 -2.39 -6.32
C LEU A 522 28.99 -1.23 -6.27
N TRP A 523 29.35 -0.07 -6.80
CA TRP A 523 28.43 1.06 -6.90
C TRP A 523 28.64 1.88 -8.16
N GLU A 524 27.55 2.50 -8.61
CA GLU A 524 27.48 3.46 -9.70
C GLU A 524 26.48 4.56 -9.34
N VAL A 525 26.86 5.82 -9.56
CA VAL A 525 26.02 7.00 -9.37
C VAL A 525 25.95 7.78 -10.66
N GLU A 526 24.85 7.65 -11.38
CA GLU A 526 24.64 8.34 -12.64
C GLU A 526 24.54 9.85 -12.43
N ASN A 527 25.35 10.62 -13.18
CA ASN A 527 25.44 12.08 -13.08
C ASN A 527 25.92 12.59 -11.71
N GLY A 528 26.55 11.74 -10.90
CA GLY A 528 27.09 12.14 -9.60
C GLY A 528 28.33 13.04 -9.67
N PRO A 529 28.65 13.71 -8.55
CA PRO A 529 29.85 14.55 -8.46
C PRO A 529 31.11 13.67 -8.39
N SER A 530 32.17 14.02 -9.11
CA SER A 530 33.38 13.19 -9.20
C SER A 530 34.15 13.06 -7.88
N ASP A 531 33.91 13.96 -6.93
CA ASP A 531 34.45 13.94 -5.57
C ASP A 531 33.45 13.36 -4.54
N LEU A 532 32.41 12.64 -4.99
CA LEU A 532 31.45 12.00 -4.11
C LEU A 532 32.13 11.04 -3.14
N LYS A 533 31.93 11.26 -1.85
CA LYS A 533 32.40 10.35 -0.80
C LYS A 533 31.37 9.25 -0.57
N VAL A 534 31.83 8.00 -0.57
CA VAL A 534 31.00 6.82 -0.40
C VAL A 534 31.46 6.01 0.82
N ARG A 535 30.50 5.54 1.60
CA ARG A 535 30.72 4.69 2.77
C ARG A 535 29.69 3.58 2.84
N ALA A 536 30.02 2.50 3.54
CA ALA A 536 29.13 1.37 3.75
C ALA A 536 29.19 0.85 5.20
N PRO A 537 28.71 1.63 6.19
CA PRO A 537 28.95 1.36 7.59
C PRO A 537 28.35 0.05 8.10
N GLY A 538 27.24 -0.43 7.52
CA GLY A 538 26.63 -1.71 7.87
C GLY A 538 27.42 -2.93 7.38
N LEU A 539 28.31 -2.76 6.40
CA LEU A 539 29.17 -3.82 5.87
C LEU A 539 30.61 -3.72 6.43
N ASP A 540 31.19 -2.51 6.39
CA ASP A 540 32.52 -2.21 6.92
C ASP A 540 32.57 -0.76 7.42
N PRO A 541 32.54 -0.53 8.75
CA PRO A 541 32.61 0.81 9.34
C PRO A 541 33.85 1.62 8.97
N LYS A 542 34.94 0.97 8.54
CA LYS A 542 36.21 1.60 8.15
C LYS A 542 36.29 1.90 6.66
N PHE A 543 35.43 1.31 5.83
CA PHE A 543 35.42 1.55 4.39
C PHE A 543 35.13 3.00 4.05
N ARG A 544 35.97 3.58 3.18
CA ARG A 544 35.83 4.91 2.60
C ARG A 544 36.25 4.83 1.14
N ALA A 545 35.46 5.42 0.26
CA ALA A 545 35.81 5.57 -1.16
C ALA A 545 35.44 6.97 -1.65
N GLU A 546 36.01 7.35 -2.80
CA GLU A 546 35.70 8.58 -3.52
C GLU A 546 35.39 8.24 -4.98
N GLY A 547 34.41 8.93 -5.56
CA GLY A 547 33.99 8.80 -6.95
C GLY A 547 32.64 8.11 -7.15
N CYS A 548 32.06 8.35 -8.33
CA CYS A 548 30.72 7.88 -8.69
C CYS A 548 30.64 6.39 -9.03
N VAL A 549 31.78 5.76 -9.36
CA VAL A 549 31.84 4.35 -9.75
C VAL A 549 32.97 3.68 -9.00
N GLY A 550 32.72 2.48 -8.47
CA GLY A 550 33.78 1.69 -7.87
C GLY A 550 33.37 0.27 -7.50
N GLU A 551 34.39 -0.51 -7.20
CA GLU A 551 34.29 -1.89 -6.73
C GLU A 551 35.36 -2.11 -5.65
N GLN A 552 34.97 -2.65 -4.51
CA GLN A 552 35.90 -2.92 -3.41
C GLN A 552 35.50 -4.20 -2.65
N LEU A 553 36.48 -5.09 -2.46
CA LEU A 553 36.38 -6.18 -1.49
C LEU A 553 36.64 -5.62 -0.08
N LEU A 554 35.67 -5.78 0.82
CA LEU A 554 35.68 -5.21 2.16
C LEU A 554 36.34 -6.14 3.19
N SER A 555 36.43 -5.67 4.43
CA SER A 555 36.87 -6.46 5.57
C SER A 555 35.95 -7.67 5.80
N PRO A 556 36.46 -8.78 6.35
CA PRO A 556 35.61 -9.91 6.70
C PRO A 556 34.63 -9.52 7.81
N VAL A 557 33.43 -10.08 7.76
CA VAL A 557 32.44 -9.91 8.82
C VAL A 557 32.79 -10.88 9.96
N ASP A 558 33.07 -10.37 11.15
CA ASP A 558 33.44 -11.19 12.32
C ASP A 558 32.31 -12.20 12.66
N GLN A 559 32.59 -13.51 12.59
CA GLN A 559 31.60 -14.57 12.80
C GLN A 559 31.61 -15.14 14.24
N GLU A 560 30.42 -15.15 14.85
CA GLU A 560 29.95 -16.20 15.76
C GLU A 560 28.70 -16.92 15.20
N ILE A 561 28.41 -16.83 13.89
CA ILE A 561 27.18 -17.38 13.28
C ILE A 561 27.53 -18.38 12.17
N GLU A 562 27.07 -19.63 12.32
CA GLU A 562 27.15 -20.69 11.30
C GLU A 562 26.41 -20.26 10.03
N MET A 563 27.12 -20.26 8.90
CA MET A 563 26.50 -20.05 7.59
C MET A 563 25.69 -21.28 7.17
N PRO A 564 24.51 -21.12 6.57
CA PRO A 564 23.81 -22.25 5.96
C PRO A 564 24.65 -22.80 4.80
N ASP A 565 24.81 -24.13 4.76
CA ASP A 565 25.54 -24.83 3.69
C ASP A 565 25.00 -24.43 2.32
N SER A 566 25.91 -24.06 1.42
CA SER A 566 25.59 -23.82 0.02
C SER A 566 25.19 -25.14 -0.66
N PRO A 567 24.10 -25.22 -1.44
CA PRO A 567 23.86 -26.38 -2.30
C PRO A 567 24.99 -26.46 -3.35
N GLU A 568 25.43 -27.68 -3.67
CA GLU A 568 26.50 -27.95 -4.63
C GLU A 568 26.26 -27.22 -5.97
N PRO A 569 27.31 -26.65 -6.60
CA PRO A 569 27.16 -25.93 -7.85
C PRO A 569 26.85 -26.89 -9.01
N GLU A 570 25.75 -26.61 -9.73
CA GLU A 570 25.55 -27.15 -11.08
C GLU A 570 26.68 -26.67 -12.01
N PRO A 571 27.09 -27.46 -13.02
CA PRO A 571 28.21 -27.12 -13.88
C PRO A 571 27.97 -25.81 -14.65
N GLU A 572 28.91 -24.86 -14.53
CA GLU A 572 28.84 -23.52 -15.11
C GLU A 572 28.60 -23.50 -16.62
N PRO A 573 27.63 -22.70 -17.12
CA PRO A 573 27.71 -22.15 -18.47
C PRO A 573 28.78 -21.05 -18.51
N GLY A 574 29.55 -20.99 -19.61
CA GLY A 574 30.75 -20.16 -19.76
C GLY A 574 30.59 -18.66 -19.46
N PRO A 575 31.73 -17.93 -19.34
CA PRO A 575 31.77 -16.62 -18.70
C PRO A 575 30.91 -15.58 -19.44
N PRO A 576 30.00 -14.87 -18.74
CA PRO A 576 29.38 -13.67 -19.29
C PRO A 576 30.38 -12.51 -19.31
N SER A 577 30.27 -11.67 -20.34
CA SER A 577 31.10 -10.48 -20.55
C SER A 577 30.95 -9.46 -19.42
N SER A 578 32.05 -8.78 -19.08
CA SER A 578 32.12 -7.63 -18.15
C SER A 578 30.90 -6.71 -18.26
N GLY A 579 30.01 -6.77 -17.28
CA GLY A 579 28.74 -6.05 -17.27
C GLY A 579 28.86 -4.71 -16.58
N SER A 580 28.81 -3.64 -17.38
CA SER A 580 28.34 -2.31 -16.98
C SER A 580 26.90 -2.41 -16.48
N PHE A 581 26.49 -1.58 -15.52
CA PHE A 581 25.06 -1.35 -15.28
C PHE A 581 24.55 -0.57 -16.50
N SER A 582 23.88 -1.24 -17.44
CA SER A 582 23.29 -0.61 -18.63
C SER A 582 22.01 -1.32 -19.03
#